data_AF-A0A525D222-F1
#
_entry.id   AF-A0A525D222-F1
#
_cell.length_a   1.000
_cell.length_b   1.000
_cell.length_c   1.000
_cell.angle_alpha   90.00
_cell.angle_beta   90.00
_cell.angle_gamma   90.00
#
_symmetry.space_group_name_H-M   'P 1'
#
loop_
_entity.id
_entity.type
_entity.pdbx_description
1 polymer ?
#
loop_
_entity_poly.entity_id
_entity_poly.type
_entity_poly.pdbx_seq_one_letter_code
_entity_poly.pdbx_strand_id
1 'polypeptide(L)'
;MEQRFNLSWITGARVRGLYPIMVRLMSMSELVVVGLLFYVFVWIWGPVITSFPLPLMAFAYVVVVVYISYISPVLLHGDKDCYRGIANWRQGFIRTDNLGQAGRSFGLIILLGGSGIVVAAYLKNPQVFVELNWLAVTIKYTMYNFSGAIQGCFTLFILFRLMDVLDLNPFEKNISIGGKLVLTGLVSVLFAMMHWPNMPVVIILLVSCPLIMWQFYRAPNFFMLVTSHAILGTLLHRVYELPMRIGPFYHNPDKYILRELFPPLAWIIGNLWK
;
A
#
# COMPACT_ATOMS: atom_id res chain seq x y z
N MET A 1 7.44 -26.82 13.63
CA MET A 1 8.45 -27.55 12.86
C MET A 1 8.78 -26.66 11.66
N GLU A 2 9.67 -25.67 11.83
CA GLU A 2 10.15 -24.82 10.74
C GLU A 2 11.25 -25.57 10.00
N GLN A 3 10.91 -26.29 8.93
CA GLN A 3 11.92 -26.61 7.92
C GLN A 3 12.25 -25.29 7.21
N ARG A 4 13.21 -24.53 7.75
CA ARG A 4 13.89 -23.52 6.95
C ARG A 4 14.57 -24.27 5.82
N PHE A 5 14.17 -24.00 4.58
CA PHE A 5 14.95 -24.40 3.42
C PHE A 5 16.35 -23.84 3.61
N ASN A 6 17.25 -24.70 4.09
CA ASN A 6 18.62 -24.32 4.35
C ASN A 6 19.30 -24.24 2.98
N LEU A 7 19.16 -23.11 2.28
CA LEU A 7 19.85 -22.84 1.02
C LEU A 7 21.38 -22.70 1.20
N SER A 8 21.92 -23.03 2.38
CA SER A 8 23.36 -23.03 2.66
C SER A 8 24.17 -23.92 1.72
N TRP A 9 23.55 -24.90 1.05
CA TRP A 9 24.23 -25.73 0.06
C TRP A 9 24.45 -25.03 -1.29
N ILE A 10 23.78 -23.90 -1.55
CA ILE A 10 24.07 -23.03 -2.72
C ILE A 10 25.16 -21.99 -2.37
N THR A 11 25.39 -21.69 -1.09
CA THR A 11 26.28 -20.59 -0.64
C THR A 11 27.64 -21.06 -0.12
N GLY A 12 28.24 -22.05 -0.80
CA GLY A 12 29.65 -22.38 -0.63
C GLY A 12 30.52 -21.12 -0.73
N ALA A 13 31.48 -20.99 0.19
CA ALA A 13 32.14 -19.76 0.65
C ALA A 13 32.79 -18.81 -0.39
N ARG A 14 32.76 -19.11 -1.70
CA ARG A 14 33.22 -18.24 -2.80
C ARG A 14 32.16 -17.27 -3.35
N VAL A 15 30.88 -17.39 -2.98
CA VAL A 15 29.78 -16.59 -3.55
C VAL A 15 29.48 -15.29 -2.76
N ARG A 16 30.19 -15.02 -1.66
CA ARG A 16 29.90 -13.86 -0.78
C ARG A 16 29.94 -12.49 -1.50
N GLY A 17 30.70 -12.35 -2.58
CA GLY A 17 30.73 -11.12 -3.39
C GLY A 17 29.64 -11.02 -4.46
N LEU A 18 29.18 -12.15 -5.01
CA LEU A 18 28.17 -12.18 -6.08
C LEU A 18 26.74 -12.14 -5.53
N TYR A 19 26.53 -12.70 -4.34
CA TYR A 19 25.20 -12.74 -3.71
C TYR A 19 24.54 -11.36 -3.57
N PRO A 20 25.23 -10.30 -3.10
CA PRO A 20 24.64 -8.97 -3.03
C PRO A 20 24.26 -8.40 -4.40
N ILE A 21 25.06 -8.67 -5.43
CA ILE A 21 24.80 -8.19 -6.80
C ILE A 21 23.56 -8.89 -7.37
N MET A 22 23.45 -10.21 -7.17
CA MET A 22 22.29 -10.98 -7.63
C MET A 22 20.99 -10.53 -6.95
N VAL A 23 21.01 -10.29 -5.63
CA VAL A 23 19.85 -9.79 -4.88
C VAL A 23 19.43 -8.41 -5.39
N ARG A 24 20.38 -7.51 -5.66
CA ARG A 24 20.11 -6.18 -6.25
C ARG A 24 19.49 -6.29 -7.64
N LEU A 25 20.07 -7.11 -8.51
CA LEU A 25 19.56 -7.30 -9.88
C LEU A 25 18.15 -7.90 -9.85
N MET A 26 17.93 -8.95 -9.05
CA MET A 26 16.61 -9.56 -8.88
C MET A 26 15.58 -8.54 -8.37
N SER A 27 15.92 -7.78 -7.33
CA SER A 27 15.03 -6.76 -6.77
C SER A 27 14.70 -5.65 -7.77
N MET A 28 15.69 -5.20 -8.54
CA MET A 28 15.49 -4.22 -9.60
C MET A 28 14.58 -4.76 -10.70
N SER A 29 14.82 -6.00 -11.15
CA SER A 29 13.97 -6.66 -12.14
C SER A 29 12.55 -6.83 -11.64
N GLU A 30 12.35 -7.22 -10.39
CA GLU A 30 11.03 -7.34 -9.79
C GLU A 30 10.30 -5.99 -9.70
N LEU A 31 10.97 -4.92 -9.28
CA LEU A 31 10.41 -3.57 -9.26
C LEU A 31 9.94 -3.15 -10.66
N VAL A 32 10.77 -3.39 -11.68
CA VAL A 32 10.44 -3.05 -13.08
C VAL A 32 9.28 -3.90 -13.57
N VAL A 33 9.34 -5.23 -13.42
CA VAL A 33 8.31 -6.15 -13.94
C VAL A 33 6.98 -5.93 -13.23
N VAL A 34 6.96 -5.91 -11.89
CA VAL A 34 5.73 -5.71 -11.12
C VAL A 34 5.18 -4.30 -11.35
N GLY A 35 6.05 -3.28 -11.41
CA GLY A 35 5.65 -1.91 -11.72
C GLY A 35 5.03 -1.76 -13.11
N LEU A 36 5.64 -2.38 -14.14
CA LEU A 36 5.10 -2.41 -15.50
C LEU A 36 3.78 -3.18 -15.58
N LEU A 37 3.69 -4.35 -14.94
CA LEU A 37 2.44 -5.12 -14.90
C LEU A 37 1.33 -4.33 -14.22
N PHE A 38 1.62 -3.66 -13.10
CA PHE A 38 0.66 -2.78 -12.44
C PHE A 38 0.23 -1.64 -13.37
N TYR A 39 1.19 -0.97 -14.02
CA TYR A 39 0.91 0.11 -14.96
C TYR A 39 0.03 -0.36 -16.11
N VAL A 40 0.40 -1.45 -16.79
CA VAL A 40 -0.38 -2.04 -17.90
C VAL A 40 -1.77 -2.44 -17.43
N PHE A 41 -1.87 -3.13 -16.30
CA PHE A 41 -3.15 -3.60 -15.76
C PHE A 41 -4.09 -2.43 -15.44
N VAL A 42 -3.59 -1.40 -14.76
CA VAL A 42 -4.40 -0.26 -14.32
C VAL A 42 -4.71 0.69 -15.47
N TRP A 43 -3.70 1.03 -16.28
CA TRP A 43 -3.81 2.09 -17.28
C TRP A 43 -4.29 1.63 -18.64
N ILE A 44 -3.86 0.45 -19.08
CA ILE A 44 -4.19 -0.06 -20.40
C ILE A 44 -5.41 -0.97 -20.31
N TRP A 45 -5.38 -1.92 -19.38
CA TRP A 45 -6.45 -2.93 -19.27
C TRP A 45 -7.60 -2.49 -18.37
N GLY A 46 -7.38 -1.60 -17.41
CA GLY A 46 -8.43 -1.11 -16.50
C GLY A 46 -9.73 -0.68 -17.19
N PRO A 47 -9.69 0.12 -18.28
CA PRO A 47 -10.90 0.54 -19.00
C PRO A 47 -11.66 -0.60 -19.69
N VAL A 48 -10.95 -1.67 -20.07
CA VAL A 48 -11.48 -2.83 -20.79
C VAL A 48 -11.57 -4.08 -19.91
N ILE A 49 -11.33 -3.97 -18.59
CA ILE A 49 -11.26 -5.12 -17.70
C ILE A 49 -12.56 -5.94 -17.68
N THR A 50 -13.67 -5.28 -17.96
CA THR A 50 -15.00 -5.87 -18.05
C THR A 50 -15.21 -6.74 -19.29
N SER A 51 -14.35 -6.65 -20.31
CA SER A 51 -14.42 -7.52 -21.49
C SER A 51 -13.74 -8.87 -21.26
N PHE A 52 -13.01 -9.04 -20.15
CA PHE A 52 -12.37 -10.30 -19.79
C PHE A 52 -13.28 -11.16 -18.91
N PRO A 53 -13.15 -12.51 -18.96
CA PRO A 53 -13.85 -13.38 -18.04
C PRO A 53 -13.46 -13.06 -16.58
N LEU A 54 -14.45 -12.79 -15.73
CA LEU A 54 -14.27 -12.47 -14.31
C LEU A 54 -13.33 -13.46 -13.57
N PRO A 55 -13.43 -14.80 -13.77
CA PRO A 55 -12.55 -15.74 -13.08
C PRO A 55 -11.07 -15.53 -13.42
N LEU A 56 -10.75 -15.15 -14.66
CA LEU A 56 -9.38 -14.91 -15.10
C LEU A 56 -8.79 -13.67 -14.42
N MET A 57 -9.57 -12.59 -14.34
CA MET A 57 -9.13 -11.35 -13.69
C MET A 57 -8.95 -11.54 -12.18
N ALA A 58 -9.89 -12.24 -11.53
CA ALA A 58 -9.78 -12.58 -10.12
C ALA A 58 -8.55 -13.46 -9.84
N PHE A 59 -8.30 -14.47 -10.68
CA PHE A 59 -7.12 -15.33 -10.57
C PHE A 59 -5.82 -14.53 -10.72
N ALA A 60 -5.70 -13.71 -11.77
CA ALA A 60 -4.51 -12.88 -11.99
C ALA A 60 -4.27 -11.93 -10.81
N TYR A 61 -5.33 -11.32 -10.26
CA TYR A 61 -5.24 -10.47 -9.09
C TYR A 61 -4.72 -11.22 -7.86
N VAL A 62 -5.28 -12.41 -7.57
CA VAL A 62 -4.82 -13.25 -6.46
C VAL A 62 -3.35 -13.64 -6.62
N VAL A 63 -2.93 -14.03 -7.83
CA VAL A 63 -1.53 -14.37 -8.12
C VAL A 63 -0.60 -13.20 -7.81
N VAL A 64 -0.94 -11.98 -8.26
CA VAL A 64 -0.14 -10.77 -7.97
C VAL A 64 -0.09 -10.49 -6.47
N VAL A 65 -1.23 -10.56 -5.77
CA VAL A 65 -1.30 -10.32 -4.31
C VAL A 65 -0.45 -11.34 -3.56
N VAL A 66 -0.55 -12.63 -3.90
CA VAL A 66 0.27 -13.69 -3.30
C VAL A 66 1.75 -13.48 -3.61
N TYR A 67 2.07 -13.03 -4.83
CA TYR A 67 3.45 -12.76 -5.22
C TYR A 67 4.08 -11.64 -4.38
N ILE A 68 3.43 -10.46 -4.33
CA ILE A 68 3.98 -9.27 -3.63
C ILE A 68 3.92 -9.39 -2.10
N SER A 69 3.02 -10.20 -1.55
CA SER A 69 2.84 -10.33 -0.09
C SER A 69 3.57 -11.53 0.52
N TYR A 70 3.89 -12.55 -0.29
CA TYR A 70 4.46 -13.80 0.22
C TYR A 70 5.62 -14.34 -0.64
N ILE A 71 5.41 -14.61 -1.93
CA ILE A 71 6.45 -15.28 -2.75
C ILE A 71 7.72 -14.45 -2.79
N SER A 72 7.65 -13.19 -3.24
CA SER A 72 8.84 -12.35 -3.32
C SER A 72 9.42 -12.07 -1.92
N PRO A 73 8.66 -11.50 -0.95
CA PRO A 73 9.24 -11.16 0.34
C PRO A 73 9.78 -12.37 1.11
N VAL A 74 9.00 -13.44 1.24
CA VAL A 74 9.31 -14.56 2.15
C VAL A 74 10.17 -15.61 1.48
N LEU A 75 9.77 -16.07 0.29
CA LEU A 75 10.41 -17.23 -0.34
C LEU A 75 11.68 -16.86 -1.11
N LEU A 76 11.68 -15.71 -1.81
CA LEU A 76 12.82 -15.30 -2.64
C LEU A 76 13.84 -14.48 -1.85
N HIS A 77 13.39 -13.57 -0.98
CA HIS A 77 14.27 -12.62 -0.27
C HIS A 77 14.45 -12.90 1.22
N GLY A 78 13.59 -13.70 1.84
CA GLY A 78 13.69 -14.01 3.27
C GLY A 78 13.44 -12.80 4.19
N ASP A 79 12.60 -11.86 3.74
CA ASP A 79 12.22 -10.67 4.50
C ASP A 79 11.62 -11.08 5.86
N LYS A 80 12.11 -10.47 6.94
CA LYS A 80 11.64 -10.78 8.29
C LYS A 80 10.23 -10.22 8.51
N ASP A 81 9.33 -11.05 9.02
CA ASP A 81 7.95 -10.64 9.36
C ASP A 81 7.90 -9.40 10.27
N CYS A 82 8.86 -9.30 11.21
CA CYS A 82 8.94 -8.15 12.12
C CYS A 82 9.26 -6.83 11.41
N TYR A 83 10.00 -6.84 10.29
CA TYR A 83 10.25 -5.63 9.49
C TYR A 83 9.04 -5.25 8.65
N ARG A 84 8.26 -6.26 8.23
CA ARG A 84 6.99 -6.06 7.54
C ARG A 84 5.86 -5.64 8.48
N GLY A 85 6.10 -5.66 9.79
CA GLY A 85 5.10 -5.31 10.80
C GLY A 85 3.95 -6.33 10.88
N ILE A 86 4.21 -7.57 10.49
CA ILE A 86 3.26 -8.68 10.48
C ILE A 86 3.68 -9.68 11.56
N ALA A 87 2.71 -10.28 12.23
CA ALA A 87 2.98 -11.33 13.19
C ALA A 87 2.95 -12.72 12.54
N ASN A 88 3.42 -13.74 13.26
CA ASN A 88 3.28 -15.10 12.77
C ASN A 88 1.80 -15.54 12.75
N TRP A 89 1.53 -16.66 12.08
CA TRP A 89 0.18 -17.22 11.95
C TRP A 89 -0.49 -17.54 13.31
N ARG A 90 0.29 -17.84 14.36
CA ARG A 90 -0.26 -18.10 15.71
C ARG A 90 -0.84 -16.85 16.37
N GLN A 91 -0.39 -15.69 15.93
CA GLN A 91 -0.88 -14.38 16.37
C GLN A 91 -1.91 -13.80 15.37
N GLY A 92 -2.41 -14.62 14.44
CA GLY A 92 -3.40 -14.19 13.45
C GLY A 92 -2.87 -13.12 12.49
N PHE A 93 -1.56 -13.08 12.24
CA PHE A 93 -0.89 -12.08 11.39
C PHE A 93 -0.93 -10.62 11.90
N ILE A 94 -1.58 -10.36 13.03
CA ILE A 94 -1.64 -9.03 13.65
C ILE A 94 -0.53 -8.90 14.68
N ARG A 95 0.32 -7.90 14.47
CA ARG A 95 1.42 -7.58 15.37
C ARG A 95 0.93 -6.78 16.58
N THR A 96 0.88 -7.41 17.75
CA THR A 96 0.34 -6.82 18.98
C THR A 96 1.40 -6.36 19.99
N ASP A 97 2.64 -6.84 19.88
CA ASP A 97 3.77 -6.51 20.77
C ASP A 97 4.14 -5.02 20.76
N ASN A 98 3.90 -4.33 19.64
CA ASN A 98 4.22 -2.90 19.48
C ASN A 98 2.99 -2.01 19.18
N LEU A 99 1.76 -2.51 19.39
CA LEU A 99 0.52 -1.78 19.09
C LEU A 99 0.45 -0.42 19.77
N GLY A 100 0.86 -0.32 21.03
CA GLY A 100 0.85 0.96 21.77
C GLY A 100 1.83 1.98 21.20
N GLN A 101 3.03 1.56 20.83
CA GLN A 101 4.05 2.43 20.24
C GLN A 101 3.64 2.89 18.83
N ALA A 102 3.23 1.95 17.98
CA ALA A 102 2.74 2.26 16.64
C ALA A 102 1.47 3.12 16.72
N GLY A 103 0.55 2.79 17.63
CA GLY A 103 -0.68 3.53 17.92
C GLY A 103 -0.44 5.01 18.20
N ARG A 104 0.55 5.35 19.03
CA ARG A 104 0.91 6.74 19.30
C ARG A 104 1.43 7.48 18.06
N SER A 105 2.36 6.84 17.34
CA SER A 105 2.99 7.43 16.14
C SER A 105 1.98 7.64 15.00
N PHE A 106 1.24 6.60 14.64
CA PHE A 106 0.23 6.67 13.57
C PHE A 106 -0.99 7.47 14.00
N GLY A 107 -1.39 7.37 15.27
CA GLY A 107 -2.48 8.14 15.85
C GLY A 107 -2.24 9.64 15.73
N LEU A 108 -1.02 10.13 15.95
CA LEU A 108 -0.70 11.54 15.75
C LEU A 108 -0.88 11.98 14.28
N ILE A 109 -0.45 11.15 13.32
CA ILE A 109 -0.65 11.45 11.88
C ILE A 109 -2.15 11.47 11.55
N ILE A 110 -2.91 10.49 12.04
CA ILE A 110 -4.37 10.44 11.84
C ILE A 110 -5.04 11.66 12.46
N LEU A 111 -4.68 12.03 13.69
CA LEU A 111 -5.28 13.17 14.38
C LEU A 111 -4.98 14.48 13.65
N LEU A 112 -3.71 14.75 13.32
CA LEU A 112 -3.32 16.00 12.64
C LEU A 112 -3.84 16.03 11.21
N GLY A 113 -3.59 14.97 10.43
CA GLY A 113 -4.03 14.89 9.04
C GLY A 113 -5.56 14.85 8.92
N GLY A 114 -6.23 14.06 9.76
CA GLY A 114 -7.68 13.94 9.79
C GLY A 114 -8.35 15.24 10.22
N SER A 115 -7.84 15.92 11.26
CA SER A 115 -8.37 17.22 11.68
C SER A 115 -8.17 18.27 10.58
N GLY A 116 -7.02 18.28 9.92
CA GLY A 116 -6.77 19.16 8.78
C GLY A 116 -7.75 18.93 7.63
N ILE A 117 -8.04 17.67 7.29
CA ILE A 117 -9.03 17.31 6.25
C ILE A 117 -10.43 17.76 6.66
N VAL A 118 -10.84 17.52 7.91
CA VAL A 118 -12.15 17.92 8.43
C VAL A 118 -12.33 19.43 8.42
N VAL A 119 -11.33 20.18 8.89
CA VAL A 119 -11.34 21.65 8.85
C VAL A 119 -11.40 22.16 7.41
N ALA A 120 -10.58 21.61 6.51
CA ALA A 120 -10.59 21.99 5.10
C ALA A 120 -11.94 21.69 4.43
N ALA A 121 -12.58 20.57 4.78
CA ALA A 121 -13.92 20.22 4.29
C ALA A 121 -14.97 21.20 4.81
N TYR A 122 -14.93 21.54 6.10
CA TYR A 122 -15.86 22.50 6.70
C TYR A 122 -15.74 23.88 6.06
N LEU A 123 -14.51 24.36 5.85
CA LEU A 123 -14.25 25.64 5.20
C LEU A 123 -14.69 25.66 3.72
N LYS A 124 -14.60 24.50 3.03
CA LYS A 124 -15.05 24.35 1.64
C LYS A 124 -16.58 24.30 1.53
N ASN A 125 -17.24 23.53 2.39
CA ASN A 125 -18.69 23.37 2.42
C ASN A 125 -19.15 22.86 3.80
N PRO A 126 -19.68 23.73 4.69
CA PRO A 126 -20.18 23.30 6.00
C PRO A 126 -21.33 22.29 5.95
N GLN A 127 -22.13 22.30 4.88
CA GLN A 127 -23.30 21.41 4.75
C GLN A 127 -22.91 19.94 4.59
N VAL A 128 -21.66 19.64 4.21
CA VAL A 128 -21.18 18.26 4.06
C VAL A 128 -21.34 17.43 5.34
N PHE A 129 -21.29 18.07 6.51
CA PHE A 129 -21.45 17.39 7.81
C PHE A 129 -22.91 17.13 8.18
N VAL A 130 -23.84 17.93 7.66
CA VAL A 130 -25.29 17.73 7.84
C VAL A 130 -25.77 16.62 6.91
N GLU A 131 -25.22 16.57 5.70
CA GLU A 131 -25.59 15.62 4.65
C GLU A 131 -24.81 14.29 4.72
N LEU A 132 -23.90 14.16 5.70
CA LEU A 132 -22.99 13.01 5.79
C LEU A 132 -23.76 11.72 6.08
N ASN A 133 -23.80 10.83 5.09
CA ASN A 133 -24.34 9.49 5.29
C ASN A 133 -23.29 8.59 5.99
N TRP A 134 -23.44 8.42 7.31
CA TRP A 134 -22.54 7.61 8.15
C TRP A 134 -22.45 6.15 7.73
N LEU A 135 -23.53 5.56 7.23
CA LEU A 135 -23.48 4.19 6.70
C LEU A 135 -22.55 4.10 5.49
N ALA A 136 -22.66 5.06 4.56
CA ALA A 136 -21.77 5.13 3.41
C ALA A 136 -20.31 5.34 3.82
N VAL A 137 -20.05 6.13 4.87
CA VAL A 137 -18.71 6.33 5.45
C VAL A 137 -18.15 5.01 6.02
N THR A 138 -18.93 4.28 6.82
CA THR A 138 -18.50 3.00 7.41
C THR A 138 -18.24 1.93 6.36
N ILE A 139 -19.11 1.81 5.35
CA ILE A 139 -18.89 0.89 4.23
C ILE A 139 -17.61 1.27 3.48
N LYS A 140 -17.41 2.57 3.19
CA LYS A 140 -16.21 3.05 2.50
C LYS A 140 -14.94 2.77 3.31
N TYR A 141 -14.96 3.03 4.62
CA TYR A 141 -13.86 2.69 5.52
C TYR A 141 -13.53 1.20 5.51
N THR A 142 -14.53 0.34 5.57
CA THR A 142 -14.34 -1.12 5.53
C THR A 142 -13.70 -1.56 4.22
N MET A 143 -14.21 -1.05 3.09
CA MET A 143 -13.64 -1.34 1.77
C MET A 143 -12.22 -0.77 1.61
N TYR A 144 -11.94 0.38 2.22
CA TYR A 144 -10.60 0.97 2.26
C TYR A 144 -9.62 0.16 3.11
N ASN A 145 -10.07 -0.53 4.17
CA ASN A 145 -9.18 -1.43 4.91
C ASN A 145 -8.77 -2.62 4.04
N PHE A 146 -9.72 -3.21 3.31
CA PHE A 146 -9.40 -4.32 2.40
C PHE A 146 -8.47 -3.88 1.26
N SER A 147 -8.83 -2.80 0.56
CA SER A 147 -8.00 -2.24 -0.52
C SER A 147 -6.65 -1.73 0.02
N GLY A 148 -6.66 -1.09 1.18
CA GLY A 148 -5.49 -0.55 1.87
C GLY A 148 -4.54 -1.64 2.33
N ALA A 149 -5.02 -2.84 2.68
CA ALA A 149 -4.16 -3.98 2.96
C ALA A 149 -3.38 -4.41 1.71
N ILE A 150 -4.05 -4.48 0.57
CA ILE A 150 -3.42 -4.89 -0.69
C ILE A 150 -2.42 -3.83 -1.16
N GLN A 151 -2.82 -2.55 -1.10
CA GLN A 151 -1.92 -1.43 -1.36
C GLN A 151 -0.74 -1.40 -0.38
N GLY A 152 -0.98 -1.68 0.90
CA GLY A 152 0.06 -1.77 1.92
C GLY A 152 1.08 -2.87 1.60
N CYS A 153 0.63 -4.06 1.20
CA CYS A 153 1.52 -5.13 0.74
C CYS A 153 2.38 -4.68 -0.45
N PHE A 154 1.76 -4.00 -1.41
CA PHE A 154 2.45 -3.47 -2.58
C PHE A 154 3.47 -2.38 -2.23
N THR A 155 3.12 -1.44 -1.34
CA THR A 155 4.03 -0.41 -0.83
C THR A 155 5.20 -1.02 -0.08
N LEU A 156 4.96 -2.02 0.77
CA LEU A 156 6.03 -2.73 1.47
C LEU A 156 6.93 -3.49 0.49
N PHE A 157 6.36 -4.18 -0.49
CA PHE A 157 7.14 -4.82 -1.56
C PHE A 157 8.08 -3.81 -2.24
N ILE A 158 7.58 -2.65 -2.67
CA ILE A 158 8.42 -1.61 -3.28
C ILE A 158 9.52 -1.17 -2.31
N LEU A 159 9.15 -0.91 -1.06
CA LEU A 159 10.07 -0.47 -0.02
C LEU A 159 11.23 -1.46 0.17
N PHE A 160 10.94 -2.74 0.40
CA PHE A 160 11.97 -3.75 0.63
C PHE A 160 12.87 -3.94 -0.60
N ARG A 161 12.30 -3.99 -1.80
CA ARG A 161 13.12 -4.11 -3.02
C ARG A 161 13.98 -2.85 -3.26
N LEU A 162 13.51 -1.66 -2.92
CA LEU A 162 14.34 -0.45 -2.97
C LEU A 162 15.46 -0.48 -1.91
N MET A 163 15.19 -1.02 -0.71
CA MET A 163 16.22 -1.23 0.31
C MET A 163 17.32 -2.17 -0.22
N ASP A 164 16.94 -3.24 -0.90
CA ASP A 164 17.87 -4.21 -1.50
C ASP A 164 18.71 -3.54 -2.62
N VAL A 165 18.07 -2.84 -3.55
CA VAL A 165 18.73 -2.14 -4.67
C VAL A 165 19.72 -1.08 -4.20
N LEU A 166 19.31 -0.25 -3.23
CA LEU A 166 20.10 0.87 -2.72
C LEU A 166 21.06 0.47 -1.59
N ASP A 167 20.92 -0.75 -1.07
CA ASP A 167 21.62 -1.24 0.13
C ASP A 167 21.41 -0.33 1.35
N LEU A 168 20.17 0.12 1.51
CA LEU A 168 19.72 1.00 2.60
C LEU A 168 18.73 0.26 3.48
N ASN A 169 19.19 -0.44 4.51
CA ASN A 169 18.30 -1.13 5.45
C ASN A 169 18.08 -0.32 6.76
N PRO A 170 16.96 0.42 6.91
CA PRO A 170 16.61 1.15 8.14
C PRO A 170 16.50 0.31 9.41
N PHE A 171 16.33 -1.01 9.31
CA PHE A 171 16.04 -1.89 10.43
C PHE A 171 17.28 -2.57 11.03
N GLU A 172 18.38 -2.62 10.29
CA GLU A 172 19.60 -3.33 10.70
C GLU A 172 20.84 -2.43 10.72
N LYS A 173 20.87 -1.39 9.88
CA LYS A 173 22.03 -0.51 9.73
C LYS A 173 21.72 0.87 10.32
N ASN A 174 22.74 1.54 10.85
CA ASN A 174 22.71 2.97 11.16
C ASN A 174 22.73 3.77 9.86
N ILE A 175 21.64 3.68 9.08
CA ILE A 175 21.52 4.46 7.86
C ILE A 175 21.41 5.95 8.21
N SER A 176 22.04 6.78 7.40
CA SER A 176 21.95 8.23 7.55
C SER A 176 20.50 8.71 7.37
N ILE A 177 20.20 9.88 7.93
CA ILE A 177 18.92 10.55 7.69
C ILE A 177 18.70 10.75 6.18
N GLY A 178 19.76 11.10 5.43
CA GLY A 178 19.70 11.22 3.97
C GLY A 178 19.26 9.92 3.28
N GLY A 179 19.79 8.77 3.69
CA GLY A 179 19.38 7.46 3.14
C GLY A 179 17.90 7.15 3.42
N LYS A 180 17.41 7.45 4.62
CA LYS A 180 15.98 7.32 4.96
C LYS A 180 15.13 8.21 4.06
N LEU A 181 15.51 9.48 3.90
CA LEU A 181 14.79 10.45 3.07
C LEU A 181 14.72 10.02 1.61
N VAL A 182 15.83 9.53 1.04
CA VAL A 182 15.87 8.99 -0.33
C VAL A 182 14.88 7.83 -0.46
N LEU A 183 14.95 6.84 0.44
CA LEU A 183 14.08 5.66 0.38
C LEU A 183 12.60 6.04 0.50
N THR A 184 12.24 6.86 1.48
CA THR A 184 10.85 7.33 1.63
C THR A 184 10.40 8.20 0.46
N GLY A 185 11.27 9.04 -0.08
CA GLY A 185 10.96 9.92 -1.20
C GLY A 185 10.64 9.12 -2.46
N LEU A 186 11.45 8.12 -2.79
CA LEU A 186 11.23 7.25 -3.94
C LEU A 186 9.91 6.46 -3.83
N VAL A 187 9.64 5.84 -2.67
CA VAL A 187 8.36 5.16 -2.43
C VAL A 187 7.19 6.13 -2.61
N SER A 188 7.33 7.36 -2.11
CA SER A 188 6.27 8.38 -2.17
C SER A 188 6.01 8.87 -3.58
N VAL A 189 7.06 9.07 -4.39
CA VAL A 189 6.92 9.43 -5.81
C VAL A 189 6.21 8.32 -6.57
N LEU A 190 6.65 7.06 -6.40
CA LEU A 190 6.04 5.92 -7.08
C LEU A 190 4.56 5.78 -6.70
N PHE A 191 4.23 5.91 -5.42
CA PHE A 191 2.85 5.82 -4.94
C PHE A 191 1.99 7.00 -5.42
N ALA A 192 2.52 8.24 -5.37
CA ALA A 192 1.81 9.42 -5.83
C ALA A 192 1.52 9.37 -7.33
N MET A 193 2.47 8.89 -8.15
CA MET A 193 2.29 8.74 -9.60
C MET A 193 1.13 7.81 -9.98
N MET A 194 0.76 6.86 -9.13
CA MET A 194 -0.41 5.99 -9.37
C MET A 194 -1.73 6.77 -9.35
N HIS A 195 -1.75 7.94 -8.70
CA HIS A 195 -2.92 8.81 -8.62
C HIS A 195 -2.91 9.94 -9.66
N TRP A 196 -1.92 9.98 -10.55
CA TRP A 196 -1.98 10.89 -11.70
C TRP A 196 -3.24 10.61 -12.54
N PRO A 197 -3.93 11.65 -13.08
CA PRO A 197 -3.62 13.08 -13.04
C PRO A 197 -4.24 13.88 -11.87
N ASN A 198 -4.68 13.26 -10.77
CA ASN A 198 -5.26 13.99 -9.63
C ASN A 198 -4.18 14.66 -8.78
N MET A 199 -3.82 15.89 -9.19
CA MET A 199 -2.80 16.70 -8.53
C MET A 199 -3.01 16.91 -7.03
N PRO A 200 -4.23 17.21 -6.53
CA PRO A 200 -4.46 17.27 -5.08
C PRO A 200 -4.02 16.00 -4.35
N VAL A 201 -4.40 14.81 -4.86
CA VAL A 201 -4.00 13.53 -4.25
C VAL A 201 -2.49 13.31 -4.37
N VAL A 202 -1.91 13.58 -5.54
CA VAL A 202 -0.45 13.47 -5.78
C VAL A 202 0.32 14.29 -4.74
N ILE A 203 -0.04 15.56 -4.55
CA ILE A 203 0.64 16.46 -3.60
C ILE A 203 0.49 15.95 -2.16
N ILE A 204 -0.73 15.55 -1.76
CA ILE A 204 -0.98 14.99 -0.43
C ILE A 204 -0.12 13.75 -0.20
N LEU A 205 0.01 12.86 -1.19
CA LEU A 205 0.80 11.63 -1.06
C LEU A 205 2.31 11.92 -1.02
N LEU A 206 2.81 12.86 -1.81
CA LEU A 206 4.22 13.28 -1.76
C LEU A 206 4.63 13.80 -0.37
N VAL A 207 3.70 14.39 0.39
CA VAL A 207 3.96 14.90 1.75
C VAL A 207 3.67 13.85 2.83
N SER A 208 2.55 13.11 2.72
CA SER A 208 2.10 12.19 3.76
C SER A 208 2.81 10.84 3.72
N CYS A 209 3.13 10.29 2.54
CA CYS A 209 3.81 9.00 2.42
C CYS A 209 5.18 8.99 3.13
N PRO A 210 6.04 10.01 3.01
CA PRO A 210 7.30 10.00 3.75
C PRO A 210 7.10 9.98 5.26
N LEU A 211 6.12 10.73 5.78
CA LEU A 211 5.79 10.76 7.21
C LEU A 211 5.31 9.39 7.71
N ILE A 212 4.40 8.77 6.96
CA ILE A 212 3.85 7.44 7.27
C ILE A 212 4.96 6.38 7.23
N MET A 213 5.79 6.37 6.17
CA MET A 213 6.91 5.43 6.06
C MET A 213 7.95 5.65 7.16
N TRP A 214 8.20 6.90 7.54
CA TRP A 214 9.10 7.21 8.66
C TRP A 214 8.60 6.64 9.98
N GLN A 215 7.30 6.74 10.26
CA GLN A 215 6.72 6.11 11.45
C GLN A 215 6.76 4.58 11.35
N PHE A 216 6.50 4.03 10.17
CA PHE A 216 6.60 2.59 9.94
C PHE A 216 8.00 2.06 10.25
N TYR A 217 9.08 2.78 9.90
CA TYR A 217 10.44 2.35 10.28
C TYR A 217 10.67 2.32 11.79
N ARG A 218 10.06 3.24 12.54
CA ARG A 218 10.25 3.33 13.99
C ARG A 218 9.48 2.25 14.75
N ALA A 219 8.29 1.91 14.26
CA ALA A 219 7.43 0.89 14.86
C ALA A 219 6.68 0.14 13.75
N PRO A 220 7.31 -0.87 13.10
CA PRO A 220 6.70 -1.58 11.99
C PRO A 220 5.44 -2.30 12.47
N ASN A 221 4.29 -1.86 11.99
CA ASN A 221 3.00 -2.44 12.32
C ASN A 221 2.07 -2.27 11.11
N PHE A 222 1.86 -3.37 10.39
CA PHE A 222 1.10 -3.38 9.15
C PHE A 222 -0.36 -3.02 9.37
N PHE A 223 -0.96 -3.51 10.46
CA PHE A 223 -2.33 -3.20 10.81
C PHE A 223 -2.55 -1.69 11.02
N MET A 224 -1.64 -1.03 11.74
CA MET A 224 -1.70 0.44 11.93
C MET A 224 -1.48 1.19 10.61
N LEU A 225 -0.57 0.73 9.75
CA LEU A 225 -0.36 1.32 8.42
C LEU A 225 -1.65 1.29 7.58
N VAL A 226 -2.28 0.11 7.48
CA VAL A 226 -3.51 -0.10 6.71
C VAL A 226 -4.68 0.70 7.27
N THR A 227 -4.87 0.66 8.59
CA THR A 227 -5.97 1.37 9.25
C THR A 227 -5.80 2.89 9.09
N SER A 228 -4.58 3.41 9.24
CA SER A 228 -4.30 4.84 9.04
C SER A 228 -4.58 5.29 7.62
N HIS A 229 -4.13 4.50 6.63
CA HIS A 229 -4.44 4.74 5.23
C HIS A 229 -5.95 4.71 4.98
N ALA A 230 -6.67 3.76 5.56
CA ALA A 230 -8.11 3.64 5.40
C ALA A 230 -8.89 4.81 6.01
N ILE A 231 -8.49 5.29 7.19
CA ILE A 231 -9.10 6.47 7.83
C ILE A 231 -8.87 7.70 6.96
N LEU A 232 -7.63 8.00 6.60
CA LEU A 232 -7.30 9.20 5.82
C LEU A 232 -7.93 9.15 4.42
N GLY A 233 -7.89 8.00 3.76
CA GLY A 233 -8.56 7.80 2.46
C GLY A 233 -10.07 7.98 2.54
N THR A 234 -10.70 7.51 3.62
CA THR A 234 -12.15 7.71 3.85
C THR A 234 -12.48 9.17 4.08
N LEU A 235 -11.69 9.88 4.91
CA LEU A 235 -11.90 11.31 5.16
C LEU A 235 -11.72 12.13 3.87
N LEU A 236 -10.65 11.89 3.12
CA LEU A 236 -10.42 12.57 1.83
C LEU A 236 -11.57 12.33 0.86
N HIS A 237 -12.06 11.09 0.75
CA HIS A 237 -13.08 10.74 -0.23
C HIS A 237 -14.51 11.12 0.19
N ARG A 238 -14.88 10.98 1.46
CA ARG A 238 -16.27 11.14 1.93
C ARG A 238 -16.53 12.41 2.72
N VAL A 239 -15.51 13.00 3.32
CA VAL A 239 -15.65 14.26 4.07
C VAL A 239 -15.17 15.43 3.21
N TYR A 240 -14.00 15.31 2.57
CA TYR A 240 -13.47 16.35 1.70
C TYR A 240 -13.92 16.23 0.23
N GLU A 241 -14.60 15.12 -0.11
CA GLU A 241 -15.16 14.82 -1.44
C GLU A 241 -14.11 14.83 -2.56
N LEU A 242 -12.90 14.37 -2.27
CA LEU A 242 -11.84 14.25 -3.25
C LEU A 242 -12.02 12.97 -4.08
N PRO A 243 -12.03 13.04 -5.43
CA PRO A 243 -12.18 11.86 -6.27
C PRO A 243 -10.91 10.99 -6.25
N MET A 244 -10.93 9.92 -5.44
CA MET A 244 -9.80 8.99 -5.24
C MET A 244 -9.74 7.88 -6.30
N ARG A 245 -9.87 8.24 -7.58
CA ARG A 245 -9.71 7.30 -8.71
C ARG A 245 -8.23 7.02 -8.98
N ILE A 246 -7.97 6.08 -9.88
CA ILE A 246 -6.62 5.69 -10.27
C ILE A 246 -6.57 5.68 -11.80
N GLY A 247 -5.56 6.32 -12.38
CA GLY A 247 -5.31 6.33 -13.82
C GLY A 247 -6.52 6.62 -14.74
N PRO A 248 -6.82 5.76 -15.71
CA PRO A 248 -7.79 6.05 -16.78
C PRO A 248 -9.24 6.09 -16.28
N PHE A 249 -9.50 5.64 -15.05
CA PHE A 249 -10.80 5.78 -14.41
C PHE A 249 -11.16 7.24 -14.11
N TYR A 250 -10.19 8.17 -14.15
CA TYR A 250 -10.47 9.62 -14.14
C TYR A 250 -11.22 10.09 -15.41
N HIS A 251 -11.00 9.44 -16.55
CA HIS A 251 -11.70 9.73 -17.81
C HIS A 251 -12.97 8.88 -18.00
N ASN A 252 -13.20 7.90 -17.12
CA ASN A 252 -14.34 7.00 -17.17
C ASN A 252 -15.06 7.00 -15.81
N PRO A 253 -15.76 8.10 -15.46
CA PRO A 253 -16.29 8.29 -14.11
C PRO A 253 -17.29 7.20 -13.68
N ASP A 254 -17.96 6.55 -14.62
CA ASP A 254 -18.96 5.53 -14.29
C ASP A 254 -18.33 4.19 -13.87
N LYS A 255 -17.04 3.99 -14.16
CA LYS A 255 -16.32 2.74 -13.88
C LYS A 255 -15.52 2.84 -12.60
N TYR A 256 -15.55 1.78 -11.80
CA TYR A 256 -14.74 1.62 -10.59
C TYR A 256 -14.10 0.23 -10.57
N ILE A 257 -12.77 0.16 -10.56
CA ILE A 257 -12.03 -1.10 -10.71
C ILE A 257 -12.51 -2.22 -9.77
N LEU A 258 -12.77 -1.91 -8.49
CA LEU A 258 -13.24 -2.92 -7.52
C LEU A 258 -14.68 -3.37 -7.78
N ARG A 259 -15.55 -2.50 -8.31
CA ARG A 259 -16.92 -2.89 -8.68
C ARG A 259 -16.93 -3.76 -9.92
N GLU A 260 -16.02 -3.50 -10.87
CA GLU A 260 -15.86 -4.33 -12.06
C GLU A 260 -15.24 -5.70 -11.72
N LEU A 261 -14.25 -5.73 -10.82
CA LEU A 261 -13.59 -6.96 -10.39
C LEU A 261 -14.43 -7.82 -9.43
N PHE A 262 -15.40 -7.22 -8.75
CA PHE A 262 -16.27 -7.91 -7.80
C PHE A 262 -17.70 -7.38 -7.93
N PRO A 263 -18.50 -7.87 -8.91
CA PRO A 263 -19.86 -7.38 -9.16
C PRO A 263 -20.79 -7.33 -7.93
N PRO A 264 -20.72 -8.26 -6.96
CA PRO A 264 -21.53 -8.16 -5.74
C PRO A 264 -21.28 -6.88 -4.92
N LEU A 265 -20.10 -6.27 -5.02
CA LEU A 265 -19.83 -4.97 -4.40
C LEU A 265 -20.74 -3.89 -4.97
N ALA A 266 -21.04 -3.92 -6.27
CA ALA A 266 -21.98 -2.97 -6.88
C ALA A 266 -23.38 -3.08 -6.25
N TRP A 267 -23.81 -4.29 -5.89
CA TRP A 267 -25.10 -4.50 -5.21
C TRP A 267 -25.09 -4.00 -3.76
N ILE A 268 -24.02 -4.27 -3.01
CA ILE A 268 -23.89 -3.83 -1.60
C ILE A 268 -23.78 -2.31 -1.50
N ILE A 269 -23.07 -1.70 -2.45
CA ILE A 269 -22.79 -0.26 -2.44
C ILE A 269 -23.93 0.52 -3.09
N GLY A 270 -24.61 -0.05 -4.09
CA GLY A 270 -25.67 0.59 -4.85
C GLY A 270 -25.29 2.01 -5.30
N ASN A 271 -26.21 2.96 -5.06
CA ASN A 271 -26.03 4.39 -5.33
C ASN A 271 -25.44 5.19 -4.17
N LEU A 272 -24.96 4.54 -3.09
CA LEU A 272 -24.44 5.25 -1.90
C LEU A 272 -23.27 6.19 -2.22
N TRP A 273 -22.62 6.02 -3.37
CA TRP A 273 -21.44 6.78 -3.79
C TRP A 273 -21.66 7.54 -5.11
N LYS A 274 -22.90 7.94 -5.41
CA LYS A 274 -23.11 9.05 -6.36
C LYS A 274 -22.53 10.34 -5.79
#